data_AF-A0A8S3EA94-F1
#
_entry.id   AF-A0A8S3EA94-F1
#
_cell.length_a   1.000
_cell.length_b   1.000
_cell.length_c   1.000
_cell.angle_alpha   90.00
_cell.angle_beta   90.00
_cell.angle_gamma   90.00
#
_symmetry.space_group_name_H-M   'P 1'
#
loop_
_entity.id
_entity.type
_entity.pdbx_description
1 polymer ?
#
loop_
_entity_poly.entity_id
_entity_poly.type
_entity_poly.pdbx_seq_one_letter_code
_entity_poly.pdbx_strand_id
1 'polypeptide(L)'
;SCFHNVIERFREHDKQLNDNSNVKKCIETVIEDGERFFLAFIRQLESAFHIDTELYFNSNAYSPELNTIVAKYALLCTQHCFLNLGDLARYKETNRNGADYAEARKYYLRARLLYPKNGKSCKQLAILAVMTHRRLDAIYYYIRALATTTLNDSVKQNLVSLFEEARRRLETLEKELKEREKKNERKIRAGNQKLEIWKRTDGTIVGRSLDDGQSNNSQNEFDGCVSQQE
;
A
#
# COMPACT_ATOMS: atom_id res chain seq x y z
N SER A 1 -10.14 -7.63 -16.81
CA SER A 1 -10.07 -6.63 -17.89
C SER A 1 -9.77 -7.36 -19.17
N CYS A 2 -10.26 -6.92 -20.31
CA CYS A 2 -9.96 -7.57 -21.60
C CYS A 2 -8.48 -7.42 -21.98
N PHE A 3 -7.81 -6.36 -21.50
CA PHE A 3 -6.38 -6.11 -21.74
C PHE A 3 -5.44 -6.76 -20.73
N HIS A 4 -5.96 -7.26 -19.59
CA HIS A 4 -5.11 -7.83 -18.53
C HIS A 4 -4.27 -9.01 -19.05
N ASN A 5 -4.91 -10.00 -19.69
CA ASN A 5 -4.20 -11.19 -20.16
C ASN A 5 -3.20 -10.87 -21.27
N VAL A 6 -3.51 -9.89 -22.13
CA VAL A 6 -2.62 -9.44 -23.20
C VAL A 6 -1.38 -8.77 -22.61
N ILE A 7 -1.58 -7.81 -21.70
CA ILE A 7 -0.48 -7.05 -21.08
C ILE A 7 0.38 -7.95 -20.19
N GLU A 8 -0.22 -8.86 -19.40
CA GLU A 8 0.55 -9.80 -18.58
C GLU A 8 1.35 -10.79 -19.43
N ARG A 9 0.82 -11.28 -20.56
CA ARG A 9 1.61 -12.10 -21.49
C ARG A 9 2.82 -11.37 -22.07
N PHE A 10 2.66 -10.10 -22.44
CA PHE A 10 3.81 -9.28 -22.86
C PHE A 10 4.85 -9.14 -21.74
N ARG A 11 4.42 -8.92 -20.49
CA ARG A 11 5.31 -8.82 -19.32
C ARG A 11 6.01 -10.15 -18.99
N GLU A 12 5.35 -11.28 -19.19
CA GLU A 12 5.99 -12.60 -19.03
C GLU A 12 7.08 -12.82 -20.08
N HIS A 13 6.83 -12.42 -21.32
CA HIS A 13 7.79 -12.50 -22.42
C HIS A 13 9.00 -11.56 -22.22
N ASP A 14 8.78 -10.39 -21.59
CA ASP A 14 9.82 -9.42 -21.22
C ASP A 14 10.87 -10.02 -20.27
N LYS A 15 10.42 -10.80 -19.28
CA LYS A 15 11.29 -11.48 -18.31
C LYS A 15 12.22 -12.52 -18.95
N GLN A 16 11.89 -12.99 -20.15
CA GLN A 16 12.64 -14.05 -20.84
C GLN A 16 13.68 -13.50 -21.84
N LEU A 17 13.50 -12.29 -22.36
CA LEU A 17 14.29 -11.79 -23.50
C LEU A 17 15.45 -10.84 -23.15
N ASN A 18 15.56 -10.33 -21.91
CA ASN A 18 16.52 -9.28 -21.51
C ASN A 18 16.50 -7.97 -22.34
N ASP A 19 15.77 -7.89 -23.46
CA ASP A 19 15.55 -6.68 -24.25
C ASP A 19 14.22 -6.00 -23.86
N ASN A 20 14.32 -5.20 -22.79
CA ASN A 20 13.17 -4.55 -22.16
C ASN A 20 12.56 -3.42 -23.00
N SER A 21 13.27 -2.94 -24.02
CA SER A 21 12.88 -1.72 -24.75
C SER A 21 11.78 -1.95 -25.78
N ASN A 22 11.83 -3.08 -26.49
CA ASN A 22 10.88 -3.40 -27.56
C ASN A 22 9.52 -3.84 -26.99
N VAL A 23 9.52 -4.65 -25.92
CA VAL A 23 8.29 -5.09 -25.27
C VAL A 23 7.55 -3.92 -24.62
N LYS A 24 8.27 -3.00 -23.96
CA LYS A 24 7.68 -1.77 -23.42
C LYS A 24 6.98 -0.94 -24.49
N LYS A 25 7.59 -0.76 -25.66
CA LYS A 25 6.97 -0.04 -26.79
C LYS A 25 5.72 -0.75 -27.29
N CYS A 26 5.74 -2.08 -27.43
CA CYS A 26 4.55 -2.86 -27.82
C CYS A 26 3.41 -2.68 -26.82
N ILE A 27 3.71 -2.71 -25.51
CA ILE A 27 2.72 -2.46 -24.46
C ILE A 27 2.14 -1.04 -24.58
N GLU A 28 2.99 -0.03 -24.82
CA GLU A 28 2.52 1.35 -25.04
C GLU A 28 1.58 1.46 -26.24
N THR A 29 1.92 0.86 -27.39
CA THR A 29 1.06 0.85 -28.58
C THR A 29 -0.30 0.21 -28.29
N VAL A 30 -0.31 -0.97 -27.64
CA VAL A 30 -1.58 -1.65 -27.28
C VAL A 30 -2.43 -0.80 -26.35
N ILE A 31 -1.79 -0.09 -25.41
CA ILE A 31 -2.48 0.82 -24.49
C ILE A 31 -3.10 2.00 -25.25
N GLU A 32 -2.34 2.63 -26.15
CA GLU A 32 -2.81 3.77 -26.94
C GLU A 32 -3.95 3.41 -27.89
N ASP A 33 -3.85 2.27 -28.57
CA ASP A 33 -4.91 1.76 -29.45
C ASP A 33 -6.17 1.41 -28.64
N GLY A 34 -6.00 0.77 -27.48
CA GLY A 34 -7.10 0.48 -26.56
C GLY A 34 -7.79 1.74 -26.04
N GLU A 35 -7.02 2.77 -25.69
CA GLU A 35 -7.55 4.07 -25.24
C GLU A 35 -8.38 4.74 -26.34
N ARG A 36 -7.84 4.79 -27.57
CA ARG A 36 -8.57 5.33 -28.74
C ARG A 36 -9.86 4.57 -29.00
N PHE A 37 -9.82 3.23 -28.96
CA PHE A 37 -10.99 2.38 -29.17
C PHE A 37 -12.09 2.69 -28.15
N PHE A 38 -11.80 2.68 -26.85
CA PHE A 38 -12.82 2.89 -25.82
C PHE A 38 -13.36 4.32 -25.82
N LEU A 39 -12.52 5.33 -26.05
CA LEU A 39 -13.01 6.71 -26.16
C LEU A 39 -13.93 6.90 -27.37
N ALA A 40 -13.59 6.29 -28.52
CA ALA A 40 -14.46 6.30 -29.70
C ALA A 40 -15.77 5.53 -29.45
N PHE A 41 -15.70 4.39 -28.77
CA PHE A 41 -16.88 3.57 -28.48
C PHE A 41 -17.83 4.26 -27.48
N ILE A 42 -17.30 4.96 -26.48
CA ILE A 42 -18.12 5.79 -25.57
C ILE A 42 -18.89 6.85 -26.37
N ARG A 43 -18.23 7.58 -27.28
CA ARG A 43 -18.89 8.58 -28.12
C ARG A 43 -20.00 7.98 -28.99
N GLN A 44 -19.80 6.77 -29.51
CA GLN A 44 -20.84 6.05 -30.25
C GLN A 44 -22.03 5.68 -29.37
N LEU A 45 -21.79 5.23 -28.13
CA LEU A 45 -22.84 4.93 -27.16
C LEU A 45 -23.62 6.20 -26.75
N GLU A 46 -22.92 7.30 -26.50
CA GLU A 46 -23.53 8.60 -26.17
C GLU A 46 -24.44 9.08 -27.30
N SER A 47 -23.95 9.02 -28.55
CA SER A 47 -24.72 9.42 -29.72
C SER A 47 -25.90 8.50 -30.02
N ALA A 48 -25.74 7.18 -29.89
CA ALA A 48 -26.76 6.20 -30.25
C ALA A 48 -27.90 6.12 -29.23
N PHE A 49 -27.60 6.36 -27.95
CA PHE A 49 -28.56 6.23 -26.86
C PHE A 49 -28.93 7.57 -26.20
N HIS A 50 -28.46 8.69 -26.75
CA HIS A 50 -28.67 10.04 -26.21
C HIS A 50 -28.28 10.15 -24.73
N ILE A 51 -27.16 9.52 -24.37
CA ILE A 51 -26.60 9.56 -23.03
C ILE A 51 -25.61 10.72 -22.97
N ASP A 52 -25.83 11.66 -22.07
CA ASP A 52 -24.84 12.67 -21.72
C ASP A 52 -24.10 12.21 -20.46
N THR A 53 -22.86 11.74 -20.60
CA THR A 53 -22.08 11.27 -19.46
C THR A 53 -21.62 12.40 -18.54
N GLU A 54 -21.44 13.62 -19.07
CA GLU A 54 -21.01 14.78 -18.29
C GLU A 54 -22.07 15.22 -17.28
N LEU A 55 -23.36 15.01 -17.58
CA LEU A 55 -24.42 15.20 -16.58
C LEU A 55 -24.22 14.33 -15.34
N TYR A 56 -23.77 13.09 -15.49
CA TYR A 56 -23.51 12.19 -14.35
C TYR A 56 -22.25 12.57 -13.57
N PHE A 57 -21.32 13.29 -14.19
CA PHE A 57 -20.08 13.71 -13.54
C PHE A 57 -20.22 15.02 -12.77
N ASN A 58 -21.02 15.94 -13.31
CA ASN A 58 -21.20 17.28 -12.77
C ASN A 58 -22.41 17.39 -11.82
N SER A 59 -23.41 16.53 -12.00
CA SER A 59 -24.55 16.49 -11.10
C SER A 59 -24.23 15.63 -9.89
N ASN A 60 -24.10 16.25 -8.71
CA ASN A 60 -24.24 15.56 -7.42
C ASN A 60 -25.65 14.98 -7.23
N ALA A 61 -26.57 15.23 -8.16
CA ALA A 61 -27.96 14.81 -8.11
C ALA A 61 -28.19 13.49 -8.84
N TYR A 62 -29.17 12.77 -8.30
CA TYR A 62 -29.75 11.52 -8.76
C TYR A 62 -29.79 11.39 -10.29
N SER A 63 -29.36 10.23 -10.80
CA SER A 63 -29.49 9.81 -12.21
C SER A 63 -30.87 10.21 -12.74
N PRO A 64 -30.96 10.73 -13.99
CA PRO A 64 -32.23 10.78 -14.70
C PRO A 64 -32.88 9.40 -14.59
N GLU A 65 -34.18 9.32 -14.31
CA GLU A 65 -34.89 8.05 -14.35
C GLU A 65 -34.78 7.49 -15.77
N LEU A 66 -33.90 6.52 -15.94
CA LEU A 66 -33.75 5.80 -17.19
C LEU A 66 -34.97 4.90 -17.35
N ASN A 67 -35.92 5.39 -18.15
CA ASN A 67 -37.21 4.74 -18.37
C ASN A 67 -37.10 3.47 -19.23
N THR A 68 -35.95 3.18 -19.85
CA THR A 68 -35.76 2.00 -20.70
C THR A 68 -34.64 1.09 -20.21
N ILE A 69 -34.85 -0.22 -20.36
CA ILE A 69 -33.84 -1.23 -20.08
C ILE A 69 -32.61 -1.08 -21.00
N VAL A 70 -32.83 -0.63 -22.24
CA VAL A 70 -31.81 -0.39 -23.25
C VAL A 70 -30.84 0.71 -22.80
N ALA A 71 -31.35 1.83 -22.29
CA ALA A 71 -30.51 2.89 -21.79
C ALA A 71 -29.68 2.43 -20.57
N LYS A 72 -30.24 1.54 -19.72
CA LYS A 72 -29.50 0.97 -18.57
C LYS A 72 -28.33 0.11 -19.04
N TYR A 73 -28.53 -0.71 -20.07
CA TYR A 73 -27.44 -1.48 -20.67
C TYR A 73 -26.38 -0.59 -21.32
N ALA A 74 -26.79 0.47 -22.01
CA ALA A 74 -25.86 1.43 -22.59
C ALA A 74 -25.01 2.14 -21.52
N LEU A 75 -25.60 2.54 -20.38
CA LEU A 75 -24.85 3.05 -19.22
C LEU A 75 -23.89 2.02 -18.63
N LEU A 76 -24.31 0.76 -18.47
CA LEU A 76 -23.44 -0.31 -18.00
C LEU A 76 -22.26 -0.52 -18.95
N CYS A 77 -22.50 -0.57 -20.27
CA CYS A 77 -21.46 -0.65 -21.29
C CYS A 77 -20.49 0.54 -21.20
N THR A 78 -21.02 1.75 -21.02
CA THR A 78 -20.22 2.97 -20.85
C THR A 78 -19.36 2.89 -19.57
N GLN A 79 -19.93 2.47 -18.44
CA GLN A 79 -19.19 2.20 -17.20
C GLN A 79 -18.07 1.18 -17.43
N HIS A 80 -18.35 0.10 -18.16
CA HIS A 80 -17.35 -0.91 -18.51
C HIS A 80 -16.20 -0.32 -19.33
N CYS A 81 -16.47 0.60 -20.26
CA CYS A 81 -15.43 1.30 -21.02
C CYS A 81 -14.55 2.14 -20.09
N PHE A 82 -15.14 2.92 -19.17
CA PHE A 82 -14.38 3.70 -18.19
C PHE A 82 -13.53 2.84 -17.25
N LEU A 83 -14.02 1.66 -16.85
CA LEU A 83 -13.22 0.71 -16.07
C LEU A 83 -11.99 0.22 -16.85
N ASN A 84 -12.14 -0.10 -18.13
CA ASN A 84 -11.01 -0.54 -18.95
C ASN A 84 -10.05 0.64 -19.24
N LEU A 85 -10.55 1.86 -19.47
CA LEU A 85 -9.72 3.06 -19.60
C LEU A 85 -8.88 3.33 -18.34
N GLY A 86 -9.48 3.16 -17.16
CA GLY A 86 -8.75 3.25 -15.89
C GLY A 86 -7.67 2.17 -15.76
N ASP A 87 -7.96 0.94 -16.18
CA ASP A 87 -6.98 -0.14 -16.20
C ASP A 87 -5.82 0.17 -17.17
N LEU A 88 -6.12 0.66 -18.37
CA LEU A 88 -5.12 1.07 -19.38
C LEU A 88 -4.23 2.19 -18.86
N ALA A 89 -4.81 3.24 -18.28
CA ALA A 89 -4.06 4.33 -17.66
C ALA A 89 -3.15 3.84 -16.52
N ARG A 90 -3.63 2.90 -15.69
CA ARG A 90 -2.80 2.28 -14.65
C ARG A 90 -1.65 1.49 -15.26
N TYR A 91 -1.91 0.68 -16.29
CA TYR A 91 -0.87 -0.10 -16.96
C TYR A 91 0.18 0.80 -17.62
N LYS A 92 -0.23 1.94 -18.19
CA LYS A 92 0.66 2.96 -18.78
C LYS A 92 1.67 3.45 -17.76
N GLU A 93 1.20 3.84 -16.58
CA GLU A 93 2.05 4.35 -15.50
C GLU A 93 2.97 3.27 -14.96
N THR A 94 2.46 2.04 -14.74
CA THR A 94 3.31 0.93 -14.33
C THR A 94 4.38 0.59 -15.38
N ASN A 95 4.05 0.66 -16.68
CA ASN A 95 5.01 0.41 -17.76
C ASN A 95 6.14 1.44 -17.81
N ARG A 96 5.83 2.68 -17.41
CA ARG A 96 6.78 3.80 -17.29
C ARG A 96 7.54 3.82 -15.97
N ASN A 97 7.34 2.82 -15.10
CA ASN A 97 7.85 2.82 -13.72
C ASN A 97 7.42 4.06 -12.90
N GLY A 98 6.28 4.65 -13.26
CA GLY A 98 5.70 5.81 -12.59
C GLY A 98 4.85 5.43 -11.38
N ALA A 99 4.44 6.46 -10.64
CA ALA A 99 3.52 6.34 -9.52
C ALA A 99 2.34 7.32 -9.59
N ASP A 100 2.18 8.05 -10.70
CA ASP A 100 1.10 9.02 -10.88
C ASP A 100 -0.16 8.38 -11.46
N TYR A 101 -0.99 7.81 -10.60
CA TYR A 101 -2.24 7.17 -11.00
C TYR A 101 -3.44 8.13 -11.06
N ALA A 102 -3.22 9.44 -11.20
CA ALA A 102 -4.30 10.44 -11.21
C ALA A 102 -5.32 10.19 -12.34
N GLU A 103 -4.86 9.91 -13.56
CA GLU A 103 -5.76 9.69 -14.70
C GLU A 103 -6.54 8.37 -14.56
N ALA A 104 -5.90 7.31 -14.10
CA ALA A 104 -6.57 6.04 -13.79
C ALA A 104 -7.67 6.25 -12.72
N ARG A 105 -7.36 7.03 -11.67
CA ARG A 105 -8.31 7.37 -10.60
C ARG A 105 -9.50 8.15 -11.16
N LYS A 106 -9.29 9.12 -12.03
CA LYS A 106 -10.34 9.91 -12.69
C LYS A 106 -11.30 9.00 -13.47
N TYR A 107 -10.78 8.06 -14.25
CA TYR A 107 -11.62 7.09 -14.97
C TYR A 107 -12.43 6.19 -14.04
N TYR A 108 -11.83 5.67 -12.97
CA TYR A 108 -12.58 4.85 -12.02
C TYR A 108 -13.65 5.64 -11.23
N LEU A 109 -13.39 6.92 -10.93
CA LEU A 109 -14.40 7.80 -10.31
C LEU A 109 -15.56 8.06 -11.27
N ARG A 110 -15.28 8.35 -12.55
CA ARG A 110 -16.30 8.48 -13.60
C ARG A 110 -17.14 7.20 -13.74
N ALA A 111 -16.49 6.04 -13.80
CA ALA A 111 -17.18 4.75 -13.82
C ALA A 111 -18.11 4.57 -12.61
N ARG A 112 -17.68 4.97 -11.41
CA ARG A 112 -18.49 4.89 -10.19
C ARG A 112 -19.72 5.80 -10.25
N LEU A 113 -19.60 7.01 -10.77
CA LEU A 113 -20.70 7.97 -10.86
C LEU A 113 -21.79 7.50 -11.83
N LEU A 114 -21.41 6.87 -12.95
CA LEU A 114 -22.37 6.35 -13.94
C LEU A 114 -23.28 5.25 -13.40
N TYR A 115 -22.74 4.32 -12.60
CA TYR A 115 -23.54 3.24 -12.04
C TYR A 115 -23.01 2.81 -10.65
N PRO A 116 -23.46 3.49 -9.58
CA PRO A 116 -22.92 3.31 -8.23
C PRO A 116 -23.16 1.92 -7.61
N LYS A 117 -24.14 1.17 -8.14
CA LYS A 117 -24.49 -0.18 -7.65
C LYS A 117 -23.44 -1.24 -8.01
N ASN A 118 -22.50 -0.95 -8.91
CA ASN A 118 -21.43 -1.87 -9.27
C ASN A 118 -20.18 -1.63 -8.40
N GLY A 119 -19.86 -2.62 -7.54
CA GLY A 119 -18.71 -2.54 -6.64
C GLY A 119 -17.35 -2.60 -7.32
N LYS A 120 -17.30 -2.97 -8.61
CA LYS A 120 -16.04 -3.12 -9.35
C LYS A 120 -15.25 -1.81 -9.42
N SER A 121 -15.92 -0.66 -9.58
CA SER A 121 -15.27 0.65 -9.59
C SER A 121 -14.59 0.96 -8.25
N CYS A 122 -15.27 0.66 -7.14
CA CYS A 122 -14.69 0.78 -5.79
C CYS A 122 -13.53 -0.19 -5.58
N LYS A 123 -13.62 -1.45 -6.06
CA LYS A 123 -12.50 -2.40 -6.01
C LYS A 123 -11.25 -1.86 -6.70
N GLN A 124 -11.39 -1.25 -7.88
CA GLN A 124 -10.25 -0.67 -8.60
C GLN A 124 -9.66 0.56 -7.88
N LEU A 125 -10.51 1.41 -7.28
CA LEU A 125 -10.05 2.53 -6.44
C LEU A 125 -9.28 2.05 -5.20
N ALA A 126 -9.70 0.93 -4.60
CA ALA A 126 -8.98 0.31 -3.49
C ALA A 126 -7.59 -0.18 -3.92
N ILE A 127 -7.49 -0.82 -5.09
CA ILE A 127 -6.21 -1.26 -5.66
C ILE A 127 -5.27 -0.07 -5.85
N LEU A 128 -5.74 1.03 -6.44
CA LEU A 128 -4.93 2.25 -6.58
C LEU A 128 -4.49 2.82 -5.22
N ALA A 129 -5.37 2.78 -4.22
CA ALA A 129 -5.03 3.23 -2.88
C ALA A 129 -3.93 2.38 -2.23
N VAL A 130 -3.96 1.06 -2.43
CA VAL A 130 -2.87 0.16 -2.00
C VAL A 130 -1.57 0.49 -2.72
N MET A 131 -1.60 0.65 -4.05
CA MET A 131 -0.41 1.01 -4.86
C MET A 131 0.22 2.35 -4.47
N THR A 132 -0.58 3.28 -3.93
CA THR A 132 -0.13 4.61 -3.48
C THR A 132 0.03 4.72 -1.97
N HIS A 133 0.07 3.58 -1.26
CA HIS A 133 0.23 3.50 0.20
C HIS A 133 -0.82 4.25 1.04
N ARG A 134 -2.00 4.53 0.49
CA ARG A 134 -3.13 5.15 1.18
C ARG A 134 -4.04 4.09 1.81
N ARG A 135 -3.61 3.53 2.94
CA ARG A 135 -4.26 2.37 3.57
C ARG A 135 -5.70 2.62 4.02
N LEU A 136 -5.99 3.78 4.63
CA LEU A 136 -7.36 4.11 5.06
C LEU A 136 -8.33 4.19 3.87
N ASP A 137 -7.89 4.81 2.78
CA ASP A 137 -8.66 4.88 1.54
C ASP A 137 -8.89 3.49 0.95
N ALA A 138 -7.87 2.62 0.98
CA ALA A 138 -8.00 1.25 0.50
C ALA A 138 -9.07 0.46 1.27
N ILE A 139 -9.05 0.55 2.61
CA ILE A 139 -10.05 -0.06 3.50
C ILE A 139 -11.44 0.49 3.18
N TYR A 140 -11.58 1.82 3.11
CA TYR A 140 -12.84 2.47 2.77
C TYR A 140 -13.42 1.96 1.45
N TYR A 141 -12.62 1.95 0.39
CA TYR A 141 -13.07 1.51 -0.93
C TYR A 141 -13.40 0.02 -0.98
N TYR A 142 -12.67 -0.84 -0.27
CA TYR A 142 -13.01 -2.26 -0.17
C TYR A 142 -14.32 -2.49 0.58
N ILE A 143 -14.55 -1.80 1.71
CA ILE A 143 -15.84 -1.86 2.43
C ILE A 143 -16.98 -1.38 1.53
N ARG A 144 -16.78 -0.28 0.79
CA ARG A 144 -17.76 0.20 -0.19
C ARG A 144 -18.04 -0.81 -1.29
N ALA A 145 -17.04 -1.55 -1.77
CA ALA A 145 -17.22 -2.61 -2.75
C ALA A 145 -18.02 -3.80 -2.18
N LEU A 146 -17.77 -4.18 -0.91
CA LEU A 146 -18.52 -5.23 -0.21
C LEU A 146 -19.99 -4.87 0.01
N ALA A 147 -20.28 -3.58 0.18
CA ALA A 147 -21.65 -3.08 0.34
C ALA A 147 -22.46 -3.06 -0.97
N THR A 148 -21.92 -3.55 -2.09
CA THR A 148 -22.64 -3.63 -3.37
C THR A 148 -23.12 -5.06 -3.68
N THR A 149 -24.13 -5.18 -4.55
CA THR A 149 -24.79 -6.45 -4.89
C THR A 149 -23.90 -7.43 -5.67
N THR A 150 -22.79 -6.96 -6.25
CA THR A 150 -21.83 -7.78 -6.99
C THR A 150 -20.69 -8.19 -6.07
N LEU A 151 -20.96 -9.12 -5.16
CA LEU A 151 -19.99 -9.60 -4.18
C LEU A 151 -18.87 -10.42 -4.86
N ASN A 152 -17.62 -10.22 -4.43
CA ASN A 152 -16.49 -11.05 -4.85
C ASN A 152 -15.62 -11.36 -3.61
N ASP A 153 -15.43 -12.64 -3.28
CA ASP A 153 -14.70 -13.08 -2.08
C ASP A 153 -13.23 -12.60 -2.04
N SER A 154 -12.64 -12.30 -3.21
CA SER A 154 -11.32 -11.66 -3.30
C SER A 154 -11.26 -10.33 -2.53
N VAL A 155 -12.36 -9.56 -2.49
CA VAL A 155 -12.38 -8.29 -1.75
C VAL A 155 -12.30 -8.52 -0.24
N LYS A 156 -12.97 -9.56 0.28
CA LYS A 156 -12.91 -9.91 1.70
C LYS A 156 -11.50 -10.34 2.08
N GLN A 157 -10.87 -11.19 1.28
CA GLN A 157 -9.49 -11.65 1.50
C GLN A 157 -8.50 -10.48 1.52
N ASN A 158 -8.62 -9.56 0.56
CA ASN A 158 -7.77 -8.36 0.52
C ASN A 158 -7.97 -7.47 1.76
N LEU A 159 -9.20 -7.34 2.23
CA LEU A 159 -9.51 -6.54 3.41
C LEU A 159 -8.95 -7.19 4.69
N VAL A 160 -9.09 -8.51 4.84
CA VAL A 160 -8.47 -9.27 5.95
C VAL A 160 -6.96 -9.08 5.95
N SER A 161 -6.32 -9.22 4.78
CA SER A 161 -4.87 -9.01 4.64
C SER A 161 -4.43 -7.60 5.07
N LEU A 162 -5.17 -6.56 4.70
CA LEU A 162 -4.89 -5.18 5.13
C LEU A 162 -5.02 -5.00 6.65
N PHE A 163 -6.03 -5.62 7.28
CA PHE A 163 -6.19 -5.56 8.73
C PHE A 163 -5.08 -6.34 9.47
N GLU A 164 -4.67 -7.49 8.96
CA GLU A 164 -3.53 -8.23 9.52
C GLU A 164 -2.21 -7.47 9.40
N GLU A 165 -2.00 -6.79 8.28
CA GLU A 165 -0.84 -5.90 8.11
C GLU A 165 -0.87 -4.73 9.11
N ALA A 166 -2.04 -4.09 9.27
CA ALA A 166 -2.23 -3.01 10.24
C ALA A 166 -1.97 -3.47 11.68
N ARG A 167 -2.50 -4.64 12.06
CA ARG A 167 -2.26 -5.25 13.37
C ARG A 167 -0.78 -5.50 13.62
N ARG A 168 -0.08 -6.14 12.67
CA ARG A 168 1.37 -6.40 12.78
C ARG A 168 2.16 -5.10 12.97
N ARG A 169 1.81 -4.05 12.23
CA ARG A 169 2.49 -2.76 12.34
C ARG A 169 2.24 -2.09 13.70
N LEU A 170 1.04 -2.21 14.26
CA LEU A 170 0.75 -1.73 15.62
C LEU A 170 1.61 -2.46 16.66
N GLU A 171 1.69 -3.79 16.59
CA GLU A 171 2.52 -4.59 17.48
C GLU A 171 4.02 -4.21 17.40
N THR A 172 4.52 -3.88 16.20
CA THR A 172 5.89 -3.37 16.03
C THR A 172 6.08 -2.00 16.69
N LEU A 173 5.17 -1.06 16.44
CA LEU A 173 5.25 0.29 17.01
C LEU A 173 5.19 0.27 18.54
N GLU A 174 4.35 -0.59 19.12
CA GLU A 174 4.29 -0.77 20.58
C GLU A 174 5.60 -1.29 21.17
N LYS A 175 6.27 -2.23 20.49
CA LYS A 175 7.59 -2.73 20.90
C LYS A 175 8.66 -1.64 20.82
N GLU A 176 8.68 -0.88 19.73
CA GLU A 176 9.62 0.24 19.54
C GLU A 176 9.43 1.32 20.60
N LEU A 177 8.20 1.66 20.96
CA LEU A 177 7.89 2.61 22.04
C LEU A 177 8.42 2.11 23.39
N LYS A 178 8.13 0.85 23.75
CA LYS A 178 8.63 0.24 25.00
C LYS A 178 10.16 0.18 25.05
N GLU A 179 10.83 -0.09 23.94
CA GLU A 179 12.29 -0.07 23.87
C GLU A 179 12.87 1.34 24.02
N ARG A 180 12.23 2.35 23.41
CA ARG A 180 12.63 3.76 23.56
C ARG A 180 12.46 4.23 25.00
N GLU A 181 11.38 3.85 25.67
CA GLU A 181 11.15 4.13 27.08
C GLU A 181 12.24 3.51 27.96
N LYS A 182 12.52 2.21 27.80
CA LYS A 182 13.61 1.52 28.54
C LYS A 182 14.98 2.16 28.30
N LYS A 183 15.28 2.56 27.06
CA LYS A 183 16.54 3.27 26.73
C LYS A 183 16.60 4.63 27.41
N ASN A 184 15.49 5.36 27.47
CA ASN A 184 15.42 6.66 28.14
C ASN A 184 15.60 6.51 29.65
N GLU A 185 14.97 5.52 30.27
CA GLU A 185 15.16 5.20 31.69
C GLU A 185 16.62 4.86 32.03
N ARG A 186 17.28 4.04 31.20
CA ARG A 186 18.71 3.72 31.37
C ARG A 186 19.58 4.96 31.28
N LYS A 187 19.29 5.88 30.34
CA LYS A 187 20.03 7.15 30.21
C LYS A 187 19.82 8.06 31.42
N ILE A 188 18.59 8.18 31.92
CA ILE A 188 18.31 8.96 33.13
C ILE A 188 19.05 8.38 34.33
N ARG A 189 19.03 7.04 34.49
CA ARG A 189 19.77 6.36 35.56
C ARG A 189 21.29 6.59 35.45
N ALA A 190 21.86 6.46 34.26
CA ALA A 190 23.28 6.71 34.02
C ALA A 190 23.67 8.19 34.23
N GLY A 191 22.81 9.13 33.85
CA GLY A 191 23.02 10.56 34.08
C GLY A 191 22.90 10.98 35.56
N ASN A 192 22.10 10.25 36.33
CA ASN A 192 21.95 10.44 37.78
C ASN A 192 23.01 9.70 38.61
N GLN A 193 23.91 8.91 38.00
CA GLN A 193 25.06 8.35 38.72
C GLN A 193 26.04 9.48 39.06
N LYS A 194 26.13 9.81 40.34
CA LYS A 194 27.07 10.80 40.87
C LYS A 194 28.49 10.25 40.70
N LEU A 195 29.27 10.88 39.82
CA LEU A 195 30.69 10.55 39.62
C LEU A 195 31.52 11.21 40.74
N GLU A 196 32.17 10.41 41.58
CA GLU A 196 33.14 10.93 42.55
C GLU A 196 34.51 11.05 41.89
N ILE A 197 35.03 12.28 41.87
CA ILE A 197 36.34 12.62 41.30
C ILE A 197 37.26 12.98 42.47
N TRP A 198 38.26 12.14 42.73
CA TRP A 198 39.24 12.35 43.78
C TRP A 198 40.51 12.96 43.16
N LYS A 199 40.86 14.18 43.57
CA LYS A 199 42.15 14.81 43.25
C LYS A 199 43.15 14.52 44.37
N ARG A 200 44.22 13.81 44.03
CA ARG A 200 45.34 13.57 44.96
C ARG A 200 46.26 14.79 45.00
N THR A 201 47.04 14.91 46.07
CA THR A 201 47.95 16.06 46.34
C THR A 201 49.11 16.17 45.35
N ASP A 202 49.37 15.12 44.57
CA ASP A 202 50.32 15.06 43.45
C ASP A 202 49.74 15.60 42.13
N GLY A 203 48.47 16.01 42.12
CA GLY A 203 47.77 16.50 40.93
C GLY A 203 47.06 15.40 40.12
N THR A 204 47.20 14.13 40.49
CA THR A 204 46.61 13.01 39.77
C THR A 204 45.09 12.93 40.05
N ILE A 205 44.30 12.78 38.98
CA ILE A 205 42.83 12.66 39.06
C ILE A 205 42.43 11.19 38.91
N VAL A 206 41.68 10.65 39.87
CA VAL A 206 41.13 9.28 39.80
C VAL A 206 39.60 9.34 39.96
N GLY A 207 38.87 8.75 39.01
CA GLY A 207 37.41 8.62 39.07
C GLY A 207 37.00 7.19 39.43
N ARG A 208 36.04 7.03 40.36
CA ARG A 208 35.44 5.73 40.68
C ARG A 208 33.93 5.81 40.44
N SER A 209 33.41 4.91 39.62
CA SER A 209 31.96 4.71 39.46
C SER A 209 31.49 3.84 40.62
N LEU A 210 30.56 4.34 41.44
CA LEU A 210 29.94 3.56 42.53
C LEU A 210 28.88 2.62 41.92
N ASP A 211 29.32 1.45 41.46
CA ASP A 211 28.44 0.32 41.20
C ASP A 211 29.12 -0.95 41.73
N ASP A 212 29.20 -1.08 43.06
CA ASP A 212 29.63 -2.30 43.74
C ASP A 212 28.57 -2.68 44.78
N GLY A 213 27.47 -3.22 44.28
CA GLY A 213 26.53 -4.02 45.06
C GLY A 213 26.72 -5.50 44.71
N GLN A 214 27.44 -6.21 45.56
CA GLN A 214 27.62 -7.68 45.64
C GLN A 214 28.82 -8.27 44.89
N SER A 215 29.95 -8.35 45.58
CA SER A 215 30.80 -9.55 45.51
C SER A 215 31.12 -10.01 46.94
N ASN A 216 30.57 -11.18 47.29
CA ASN A 216 30.78 -11.83 48.58
C ASN A 216 32.25 -12.22 48.74
N ASN A 217 32.77 -11.88 49.91
CA ASN A 217 34.09 -12.24 50.39
C ASN A 217 34.01 -13.59 51.12
N SER A 218 34.83 -14.56 50.71
CA SER A 218 35.17 -15.72 51.54
C SER A 218 36.67 -15.99 51.39
N GLN A 219 37.40 -15.58 52.43
CA GLN A 219 38.79 -15.95 52.69
C GLN A 219 38.92 -17.46 52.96
N ASN A 220 40.11 -18.02 52.70
CA ASN A 220 40.88 -18.96 53.54
C ASN A 220 42.12 -19.39 52.71
N GLU A 221 43.30 -18.89 53.06
CA GLU A 221 44.32 -19.56 53.90
C GLU A 221 45.12 -20.65 53.17
N PHE A 222 46.41 -20.34 52.96
CA PHE A 222 47.61 -21.18 53.06
C PHE A 222 47.41 -22.72 53.11
N ASP A 223 47.97 -23.47 52.15
CA ASP A 223 49.29 -24.13 52.29
C ASP A 223 49.66 -25.02 51.09
N GLY A 224 50.97 -25.12 50.83
CA GLY A 224 51.69 -26.36 50.53
C GLY A 224 51.32 -27.28 49.34
N CYS A 225 52.19 -27.24 48.32
CA CYS A 225 52.99 -28.40 47.84
C CYS A 225 52.38 -29.54 46.96
N VAL A 226 53.15 -29.82 45.89
CA VAL A 226 53.36 -31.10 45.15
C VAL A 226 52.31 -31.60 44.13
N SER A 227 52.67 -31.40 42.86
CA SER A 227 52.82 -32.33 41.71
C SER A 227 52.02 -33.65 41.53
N GLN A 228 51.88 -33.97 40.23
CA GLN A 228 51.60 -35.24 39.51
C GLN A 228 50.14 -35.45 39.07
N GLN A 229 49.87 -35.49 37.75
CA GLN A 229 49.80 -36.70 36.89
C GLN A 229 48.78 -37.70 37.47
N GLU A 230 47.69 -38.09 36.81
CA GLU A 230 47.49 -38.46 35.40
C GLU A 230 46.11 -37.99 34.86
#